data_AF-A0A4R5TUP2-F1
#
_entry.id   AF-A0A4R5TUP2-F1
#
_cell.length_a   1.000
_cell.length_b   1.000
_cell.length_c   1.000
_cell.angle_alpha   90.00
_cell.angle_beta   90.00
_cell.angle_gamma   90.00
#
_symmetry.space_group_name_H-M   'P 1'
#
loop_
_entity.id
_entity.type
_entity.pdbx_description
1 polymer ?
#
loop_
_entity_poly.entity_id
_entity_poly.type
_entity_poly.pdbx_seq_one_letter_code
_entity_poly.pdbx_strand_id
1 'polypeptide(L)'
;MVTIQESPEAEPVEYILECVEGRPGPGTSLPNAEAACTVVSRLGVKFFTAIPDKNIVCTEIYGGPQTASITGSVDGKPVRARFARTNGCEISRWDAVKEILGTGGAF
;
A
#
# COMPACT_ATOMS: atom_id res chain seq x y z
N MET A 1 -0.90 1.38 9.87
CA MET A 1 -2.00 2.22 9.41
C MET A 1 -1.92 2.35 7.90
N VAL A 2 -3.03 2.07 7.24
CA VAL A 2 -3.19 2.20 5.80
C VAL A 2 -4.27 3.25 5.56
N THR A 3 -3.99 4.22 4.71
CA THR A 3 -4.95 5.26 4.32
C THR A 3 -5.10 5.21 2.81
N ILE A 4 -6.34 5.20 2.31
CA ILE A 4 -6.65 5.25 0.88
C ILE A 4 -7.61 6.41 0.62
N GLN A 5 -7.36 7.15 -0.46
CA GLN A 5 -8.23 8.22 -0.92
C GLN A 5 -8.59 7.95 -2.37
N GLU A 6 -9.88 7.75 -2.64
CA GLU A 6 -10.38 7.38 -3.97
C GLU A 6 -10.32 8.52 -4.98
N SER A 7 -10.55 9.76 -4.53
CA SER A 7 -10.42 10.97 -5.34
C SER A 7 -10.02 12.16 -4.47
N PRO A 8 -9.53 13.27 -5.05
CA PRO A 8 -9.16 14.47 -4.29
C PRO A 8 -10.29 15.02 -3.41
N GLU A 9 -11.54 14.82 -3.83
CA GLU A 9 -12.75 15.29 -3.14
C GLU A 9 -13.28 14.28 -2.12
N ALA A 10 -12.88 13.00 -2.22
CA ALA A 10 -13.32 11.95 -1.32
C ALA A 10 -12.60 12.05 0.03
N GLU A 11 -13.33 11.75 1.12
CA GLU A 11 -12.72 11.58 2.43
C GLU A 11 -11.82 10.34 2.45
N PRO A 12 -10.60 10.42 2.98
CA PRO A 12 -9.73 9.26 3.10
C PRO A 12 -10.32 8.20 4.03
N VAL A 13 -10.21 6.94 3.62
CA VAL A 13 -10.57 5.78 4.45
C VAL A 13 -9.31 5.25 5.11
N GLU A 14 -9.40 4.98 6.41
CA GLU A 14 -8.30 4.47 7.22
C GLU A 14 -8.55 3.04 7.71
N TYR A 15 -7.50 2.23 7.62
CA TYR A 15 -7.48 0.86 8.11
C TYR A 15 -6.28 0.62 9.01
N ILE A 16 -6.47 -0.27 9.98
CA ILE A 16 -5.39 -0.83 10.78
C ILE A 16 -5.12 -2.22 10.23
N LEU A 17 -3.85 -2.49 9.95
CA LEU A 17 -3.34 -3.82 9.65
C LEU A 17 -2.27 -4.15 10.67
N GLU A 18 -2.53 -5.16 11.47
CA GLU A 18 -1.59 -5.75 12.41
C GLU A 18 -1.32 -7.18 11.94
N CYS A 19 -0.05 -7.55 11.81
CA CYS A 19 0.34 -8.91 11.42
C CYS A 19 1.20 -9.52 12.52
N VAL A 20 0.82 -10.70 13.00
CA VAL A 20 1.55 -11.51 13.99
C VAL A 20 1.81 -12.87 13.36
N GLU A 21 3.09 -13.23 13.19
CA GLU A 21 3.49 -14.49 12.54
C GLU A 21 2.81 -14.72 11.16
N GLY A 22 2.70 -13.63 10.37
CA GLY A 22 2.08 -13.66 9.05
C GLY A 22 0.55 -13.73 9.03
N ARG A 23 -0.11 -13.65 10.20
CA ARG A 23 -1.57 -13.67 10.33
C ARG A 23 -2.13 -12.36 10.90
N PRO A 24 -3.40 -12.01 10.61
CA PRO A 24 -4.02 -10.82 11.16
C PRO A 24 -4.10 -10.84 12.69
N GLY A 25 -3.65 -9.74 13.31
CA GLY A 25 -3.81 -9.49 14.74
C GLY A 25 -5.20 -8.93 15.08
N PRO A 26 -5.59 -8.95 16.36
CA PRO A 26 -6.92 -8.53 16.82
C PRO A 26 -7.22 -7.05 16.59
N GLY A 27 -6.20 -6.19 16.42
CA GLY A 27 -6.37 -4.77 16.09
C GLY A 27 -6.67 -4.49 14.62
N THR A 28 -6.71 -5.51 13.76
CA THR A 28 -6.86 -5.34 12.31
C THR A 28 -8.30 -5.00 11.92
N SER A 29 -8.48 -3.89 11.20
CA SER A 29 -9.76 -3.49 10.59
C SER A 29 -9.76 -3.62 9.06
N LEU A 30 -8.61 -3.91 8.45
CA LEU A 30 -8.47 -4.06 7.01
C LEU A 30 -9.27 -5.28 6.49
N PRO A 31 -10.15 -5.11 5.48
CA PRO A 31 -10.71 -6.25 4.74
C PRO A 31 -9.61 -7.10 4.10
N ASN A 32 -9.83 -8.41 3.96
CA ASN A 32 -8.87 -9.34 3.36
C ASN A 32 -7.49 -9.37 4.06
N ALA A 33 -7.46 -9.16 5.38
CA ALA A 33 -6.23 -9.05 6.16
C ALA A 33 -5.25 -10.22 6.00
N GLU A 34 -5.71 -11.45 5.77
CA GLU A 34 -4.82 -12.60 5.56
C GLU A 34 -3.96 -12.44 4.29
N ALA A 35 -4.59 -12.00 3.19
CA ALA A 35 -3.89 -11.69 1.96
C ALA A 35 -2.93 -10.51 2.17
N ALA A 36 -3.36 -9.48 2.89
CA ALA A 36 -2.53 -8.33 3.23
C ALA A 36 -1.26 -8.72 4.01
N CYS A 37 -1.38 -9.54 5.06
CA CYS A 37 -0.23 -10.00 5.84
C CYS A 37 0.71 -10.88 5.00
N THR A 38 0.18 -11.69 4.09
CA THR A 38 0.99 -12.46 3.13
C THR A 38 1.79 -11.52 2.22
N VAL A 39 1.17 -10.46 1.69
CA VAL A 39 1.84 -9.48 0.84
C VAL A 39 2.89 -8.69 1.60
N VAL A 40 2.60 -8.23 2.83
CA VAL A 40 3.58 -7.52 3.67
C VAL A 40 4.82 -8.40 3.91
N SER A 41 4.61 -9.68 4.25
CA SER A 41 5.69 -10.63 4.48
C SER A 41 6.52 -10.89 3.22
N ARG A 42 5.86 -10.99 2.05
CA ARG A 42 6.51 -11.20 0.76
C ARG A 42 7.34 -10.00 0.31
N LEU A 43 6.82 -8.79 0.45
CA LEU A 43 7.49 -7.57 0.01
C LEU A 43 8.62 -7.14 0.94
N GLY A 44 8.43 -7.35 2.25
CA GLY A 44 9.37 -6.99 3.30
C GLY A 44 9.60 -5.49 3.43
N VAL A 45 10.35 -5.11 4.47
CA VAL A 45 10.61 -3.70 4.83
C VAL A 45 11.24 -2.87 3.69
N LYS A 46 12.09 -3.48 2.86
CA LYS A 46 12.83 -2.78 1.80
C LYS A 46 11.88 -2.17 0.76
N PHE A 47 10.77 -2.83 0.45
CA PHE A 47 9.81 -2.31 -0.52
C PHE A 47 9.17 -0.99 -0.07
N PHE A 48 8.81 -0.90 1.21
CA PHE A 48 8.14 0.27 1.79
C PHE A 48 9.09 1.42 2.13
N THR A 49 10.41 1.16 2.14
CA THR A 49 11.45 2.16 2.41
C THR A 49 12.25 2.53 1.16
N ALA A 50 12.02 1.84 0.04
CA ALA A 50 12.67 2.11 -1.23
C ALA A 50 12.34 3.52 -1.72
N ILE A 51 13.40 4.27 -2.01
CA ILE A 51 13.33 5.55 -2.71
C ILE A 51 13.27 5.22 -4.21
N PRO A 52 12.27 5.74 -4.96
CA PRO A 52 12.21 5.56 -6.41
C PRO A 52 13.51 6.02 -7.07
N ASP A 53 14.07 5.17 -7.93
CA ASP A 53 15.21 5.55 -8.75
C ASP A 53 14.76 6.52 -9.85
N LYS A 54 15.38 7.70 -9.87
CA LYS A 54 15.08 8.78 -10.81
C LYS A 54 15.48 8.47 -12.24
N ASN A 55 16.31 7.43 -12.45
CA ASN A 55 16.77 7.01 -13.77
C ASN A 55 15.86 5.97 -14.42
N ILE A 56 14.85 5.47 -13.69
CA ILE A 56 13.87 4.55 -14.26
C ILE A 56 12.94 5.33 -15.20
N VAL A 57 12.88 4.88 -16.45
CA VAL A 57 11.92 5.40 -17.43
C VAL A 57 10.57 4.73 -17.18
N CYS A 58 9.54 5.55 -16.95
CA CYS A 58 8.17 5.11 -16.70
C CYS A 58 7.28 5.51 -17.88
N THR A 59 6.20 4.76 -18.12
CA THR A 59 5.18 5.17 -19.09
C THR A 59 4.29 6.25 -18.50
N GLU A 60 3.86 7.22 -19.31
CA GLU A 60 2.94 8.29 -18.90
C GLU A 60 1.47 7.84 -18.98
N ILE A 61 1.18 6.66 -18.41
CA ILE A 61 -0.18 6.10 -18.35
C ILE A 61 -0.81 6.50 -17.02
N TYR A 62 -1.93 7.21 -17.11
CA TYR A 62 -2.74 7.55 -15.95
C TYR A 62 -3.71 6.42 -15.61
N GLY A 63 -3.54 5.82 -14.42
CA GLY A 63 -4.33 4.71 -13.91
C GLY A 63 -5.48 5.10 -12.98
N GLY A 64 -5.55 6.37 -12.57
CA GLY A 64 -6.65 6.90 -11.77
C GLY A 64 -6.21 7.89 -10.69
N PRO A 65 -7.16 8.60 -10.08
CA PRO A 65 -6.88 9.64 -9.08
C PRO A 65 -6.51 9.10 -7.70
N GLN A 66 -6.63 7.78 -7.48
CA GLN A 66 -6.44 7.20 -6.17
C GLN A 66 -5.02 7.42 -5.65
N THR A 67 -4.95 7.73 -4.36
CA THR A 67 -3.68 7.75 -3.62
C THR A 67 -3.80 6.91 -2.36
N ALA A 68 -2.66 6.38 -1.91
CA ALA A 68 -2.61 5.65 -0.65
C ALA A 68 -1.33 5.93 0.12
N SER A 69 -1.40 5.79 1.43
CA SER A 69 -0.23 5.86 2.30
C SER A 69 -0.24 4.70 3.30
N ILE A 70 0.94 4.13 3.52
CA ILE A 70 1.17 3.08 4.51
C ILE A 70 2.21 3.59 5.49
N THR A 71 1.85 3.62 6.77
CA THR A 71 2.74 4.02 7.87
C THR A 71 2.65 3.03 9.02
N GLY A 72 3.78 2.80 9.69
CA GLY A 72 3.85 1.89 10.83
C GLY A 72 5.21 1.21 10.91
N SER A 73 5.21 -0.07 11.28
CA SER A 73 6.42 -0.89 11.36
C SER A 73 6.26 -2.23 10.65
N VAL A 74 7.29 -2.67 9.95
CA VAL A 74 7.43 -4.02 9.38
C VAL A 74 8.71 -4.62 9.94
N ASP A 75 8.64 -5.81 10.56
CA ASP A 75 9.77 -6.47 11.22
C ASP A 75 10.53 -5.54 12.19
N GLY A 76 9.79 -4.77 12.99
CA GLY A 76 10.33 -3.81 13.96
C GLY A 76 10.96 -2.56 13.36
N LYS A 77 10.96 -2.40 12.02
CA LYS A 77 11.53 -1.22 11.35
C LYS A 77 10.43 -0.26 10.92
N PRO A 78 10.59 1.06 11.14
CA PRO A 78 9.60 2.04 10.72
C PRO A 78 9.51 2.09 9.20
N VAL A 79 8.28 2.15 8.69
CA VAL A 79 8.00 2.29 7.26
C VAL A 79 7.06 3.46 7.02
N ARG A 80 7.30 4.17 5.91
CA ARG A 80 6.40 5.18 5.37
C ARG A 80 6.48 5.11 3.84
N ALA A 81 5.43 4.64 3.22
CA ALA A 81 5.30 4.56 1.77
C ALA A 81 4.09 5.35 1.30
N ARG A 82 4.20 5.95 0.12
CA ARG A 82 3.11 6.62 -0.59
C ARG A 82 2.97 5.97 -1.96
N PHE A 83 1.73 5.84 -2.40
CA PHE A 83 1.35 5.20 -3.66
C PHE A 83 0.39 6.12 -4.40
N ALA A 84 0.55 6.16 -5.71
CA ALA A 84 -0.32 6.86 -6.64
C ALA A 84 -0.42 6.00 -7.91
N ARG A 85 -1.20 6.44 -8.89
CA ARG A 85 -1.41 5.73 -10.17
C ARG A 85 -1.17 6.66 -11.35
N THR A 86 -0.19 7.57 -11.26
CA THR A 86 -0.03 8.63 -12.27
C THR A 86 0.90 8.26 -13.43
N ASN A 87 1.68 7.19 -13.29
CA ASN A 87 2.53 6.63 -14.34
C ASN A 87 2.70 5.11 -14.17
N GLY A 88 3.29 4.43 -15.16
CA GLY A 88 3.44 2.97 -15.17
C GLY A 88 4.26 2.39 -14.00
N CYS A 89 5.25 3.12 -13.50
CA CYS A 89 6.03 2.67 -12.34
C CYS A 89 5.22 2.74 -11.05
N GLU A 90 4.45 3.81 -10.87
CA GLU A 90 3.57 3.98 -9.73
C GLU A 90 2.43 2.96 -9.73
N ILE A 91 1.82 2.72 -10.90
CA ILE A 91 0.81 1.66 -11.08
C ILE A 91 1.38 0.30 -10.70
N SER A 92 2.60 -0.03 -11.17
CA SER A 92 3.25 -1.30 -10.82
C SER A 92 3.48 -1.44 -9.30
N ARG A 93 3.85 -0.35 -8.61
CA ARG A 93 3.99 -0.35 -7.15
C ARG A 93 2.64 -0.46 -6.44
N TRP A 94 1.60 0.17 -6.96
CA TRP A 94 0.23 0.06 -6.46
C TRP A 94 -0.26 -1.39 -6.54
N ASP A 95 -0.11 -2.03 -7.69
CA ASP A 95 -0.55 -3.41 -7.92
C ASP A 95 0.13 -4.41 -6.98
N ALA A 96 1.39 -4.14 -6.62
CA ALA A 96 2.13 -4.96 -5.67
C ALA A 96 1.53 -4.93 -4.24
N VAL A 97 0.83 -3.85 -3.88
CA VAL A 97 0.26 -3.64 -2.53
C VAL A 97 -1.26 -3.60 -2.48
N LYS A 98 -1.97 -3.81 -3.59
CA LYS A 98 -3.44 -3.67 -3.66
C LYS A 98 -4.20 -4.43 -2.56
N GLU A 99 -3.74 -5.62 -2.19
CA GLU A 99 -4.31 -6.44 -1.11
C GLU A 99 -4.15 -5.81 0.27
N ILE A 100 -3.22 -4.87 0.44
CA ILE A 100 -2.98 -4.11 1.67
C ILE A 100 -3.81 -2.81 1.69
N LEU A 101 -4.35 -2.35 0.55
CA LEU A 101 -5.05 -1.06 0.45
C LEU A 101 -6.53 -1.11 0.84
N GLY A 102 -7.07 -2.31 1.08
CA GLY A 102 -8.49 -2.52 1.36
C GLY A 102 -9.35 -2.41 0.10
N THR A 103 -10.65 -2.15 0.27
CA THR A 103 -11.65 -2.18 -0.81
C THR A 103 -11.44 -1.13 -1.90
N GLY A 104 -10.63 -0.09 -1.64
CA GLY A 104 -10.23 0.91 -2.63
C GLY A 104 -9.12 0.46 -3.61
N GLY A 105 -8.50 -0.70 -3.36
CA GLY A 105 -7.53 -1.30 -4.28
C GLY A 105 -8.13 -2.14 -5.40
N ALA A 106 -9.47 -2.29 -5.43
CA ALA A 106 -10.18 -3.25 -6.25
C ALA A 106 -11.08 -2.57 -7.31
N PHE A 107 -10.50 -1.81 -8.24
CA PHE A 107 -11.18 -1.38 -9.47
C PHE A 107 -10.21 -1.35 -10.66
#